data_AF-A0A8H6KW12-F1
#
_entry.id   AF-A0A8H6KW12-F1
#
_cell.length_a   1.000
_cell.length_b   1.000
_cell.length_c   1.000
_cell.angle_alpha   90.00
_cell.angle_beta   90.00
_cell.angle_gamma   90.00
#
_symmetry.space_group_name_H-M   'P 1'
#
loop_
_entity.id
_entity.type
_entity.pdbx_description
1 polymer ?
#
loop_
_entity_poly.entity_id
_entity_poly.type
_entity_poly.pdbx_seq_one_letter_code
_entity_poly.pdbx_strand_id
1 'polypeptide(L)'
;MRKQLPAYSATRRNPIHTLRNRKSKSEYFDPCQEFAQKSIRCLHRNGGDRSMCGDYFQAYRDCKKAFFERRKEERKKQGAWW
;
A
#
# COMPACT_ATOMS: atom_id res chain seq x y z
N MET A 1 -20.41 18.54 -43.29
CA MET A 1 -21.27 17.85 -42.31
C MET A 1 -20.64 16.50 -41.95
N ARG A 2 -19.76 16.43 -40.94
CA ARG A 2 -19.25 15.14 -40.42
C ARG A 2 -20.13 14.74 -39.23
N LYS A 3 -20.93 13.68 -39.39
CA LYS A 3 -21.75 13.13 -38.30
C LYS A 3 -20.84 12.40 -37.32
N GLN A 4 -20.81 12.87 -36.08
CA GLN A 4 -20.19 12.21 -34.93
C GLN A 4 -21.00 10.95 -34.60
N LEU A 5 -20.35 9.78 -34.54
CA LEU A 5 -20.96 8.57 -33.99
C LEU A 5 -20.89 8.60 -32.44
N PRO A 6 -21.93 8.12 -31.73
CA PRO A 6 -22.04 8.26 -30.29
C PRO A 6 -21.04 7.37 -29.53
N ALA A 7 -20.66 7.87 -28.35
CA ALA A 7 -19.66 7.33 -27.46
C ALA A 7 -19.86 5.84 -27.18
N TYR A 8 -18.91 5.04 -27.69
CA TYR A 8 -18.62 3.70 -27.20
C TYR A 8 -18.41 3.79 -25.68
N SER A 9 -19.44 3.36 -24.96
CA SER A 9 -19.41 3.15 -23.53
C SER A 9 -18.53 1.93 -23.26
N ALA A 10 -17.24 2.13 -23.04
CA ALA A 10 -16.46 1.12 -22.35
C ALA A 10 -15.29 1.70 -21.55
N THR A 11 -15.29 1.25 -20.30
CA THR A 11 -14.12 1.03 -19.44
C THR A 11 -13.36 2.27 -18.94
N ARG A 12 -13.46 2.47 -17.62
CA ARG A 12 -12.28 2.35 -16.74
C ARG A 12 -12.71 2.06 -15.30
N ARG A 13 -13.25 0.85 -15.07
CA ARG A 13 -13.15 0.24 -13.73
C ARG A 13 -11.66 0.03 -13.48
N ASN A 14 -11.10 0.79 -12.55
CA ASN A 14 -9.67 0.76 -12.24
C ASN A 14 -9.29 -0.66 -11.72
N PRO A 15 -8.47 -1.44 -12.46
CA PRO A 15 -8.20 -2.85 -12.13
C PRO A 15 -7.28 -3.03 -10.90
N ILE A 16 -6.85 -1.94 -10.27
CA ILE A 16 -5.92 -1.96 -9.14
C ILE A 16 -6.56 -2.60 -7.88
N HIS A 17 -7.89 -2.65 -7.78
CA HIS A 17 -8.57 -3.17 -6.57
C HIS A 17 -8.92 -4.67 -6.60
N THR A 18 -8.76 -5.37 -7.73
CA THR A 18 -9.16 -6.79 -7.86
C THR A 18 -8.00 -7.79 -7.93
N LEU A 19 -6.75 -7.32 -7.96
CA LEU A 19 -5.57 -8.18 -7.95
C LEU A 19 -5.07 -8.56 -6.54
N ARG A 20 -5.86 -8.26 -5.49
CA ARG A 20 -5.53 -8.61 -4.10
C ARG A 20 -6.16 -9.94 -3.63
N ASN A 21 -6.97 -10.60 -4.46
CA ASN A 21 -7.73 -11.80 -4.07
C ASN A 21 -7.44 -13.05 -4.94
N ARG A 22 -6.39 -13.06 -5.78
CA ARG A 22 -6.07 -14.22 -6.64
C ARG A 22 -4.59 -14.63 -6.67
N LYS A 23 -3.75 -14.05 -5.83
CA LYS A 23 -2.47 -14.67 -5.46
C LYS A 23 -2.74 -15.39 -4.15
N SER A 24 -2.54 -16.71 -4.09
CA SER A 24 -2.35 -17.38 -2.80
C SER A 24 -1.32 -16.54 -2.04
N LYS A 25 -1.58 -16.23 -0.76
CA LYS A 25 -0.61 -15.51 0.07
C LYS A 25 0.70 -16.29 0.03
N SER A 26 1.62 -15.95 -0.86
CA SER A 26 3.02 -16.29 -0.70
C SER A 26 3.41 -15.56 0.57
N GLU A 27 3.49 -16.33 1.63
CA GLU A 27 3.34 -15.97 3.03
C GLU A 27 4.53 -15.13 3.51
N TYR A 28 4.54 -13.86 3.13
CA TYR A 28 5.32 -12.84 3.83
C TYR A 28 4.35 -11.89 4.49
N PHE A 29 4.17 -12.06 5.79
CA PHE A 29 3.39 -11.13 6.60
C PHE A 29 4.17 -9.83 6.72
N ASP A 30 3.76 -8.80 5.96
CA ASP A 30 4.25 -7.44 6.16
C ASP A 30 3.55 -6.86 7.41
N PRO A 31 4.26 -6.66 8.54
CA PRO A 31 3.65 -6.13 9.76
C PRO A 31 3.12 -4.69 9.58
N CYS A 32 3.50 -4.00 8.49
CA CYS A 32 3.04 -2.65 8.17
C CYS A 32 1.88 -2.62 7.17
N GLN A 33 1.31 -3.78 6.82
CA GLN A 33 0.25 -3.90 5.80
C GLN A 33 -1.01 -3.10 6.15
N GLU A 34 -1.34 -2.93 7.44
CA GLU A 34 -2.50 -2.15 7.86
C GLU A 34 -2.30 -0.65 7.63
N PHE A 35 -1.13 -0.12 7.97
CA PHE A 35 -0.78 1.29 7.72
C PHE A 35 -0.73 1.59 6.22
N ALA A 36 -0.18 0.66 5.43
CA ALA A 36 -0.21 0.76 3.98
C ALA A 36 -1.64 0.86 3.43
N GLN A 37 -2.55 0.00 3.90
CA GLN A 37 -3.96 0.04 3.51
C GLN A 37 -4.64 1.36 3.89
N LYS A 38 -4.37 1.91 5.07
CA LYS A 38 -4.93 3.20 5.51
C LYS A 38 -4.49 4.33 4.56
N SER A 39 -3.21 4.38 4.20
CA SER A 39 -2.70 5.38 3.26
C SER A 39 -3.33 5.26 1.86
N ILE A 40 -3.52 4.04 1.36
CA ILE A 40 -4.18 3.78 0.07
C ILE A 40 -5.65 4.19 0.12
N ARG A 41 -6.37 3.89 1.22
CA ARG A 41 -7.76 4.32 1.41
C ARG A 41 -7.89 5.85 1.44
N CYS A 42 -6.95 6.54 2.06
CA CYS A 42 -6.92 8.00 2.06
C CYS A 42 -6.77 8.55 0.64
N LEU A 43 -5.83 8.01 -0.15
CA LEU A 43 -5.65 8.42 -1.54
C LEU A 43 -6.90 8.18 -2.39
N HIS A 44 -7.57 7.03 -2.22
CA HIS A 44 -8.80 6.73 -2.96
C HIS A 44 -9.94 7.70 -2.64
N ARG A 45 -9.98 8.24 -1.41
CA ARG A 45 -11.01 9.22 -0.99
C ARG A 45 -10.71 10.63 -1.46
N ASN A 46 -9.43 10.98 -1.60
CA ASN A 46 -8.98 12.34 -1.94
C ASN A 46 -8.47 12.46 -3.39
N GLY A 47 -8.91 11.57 -4.30
CA GLY A 47 -8.52 11.64 -5.71
C GLY A 47 -7.00 11.48 -5.97
N GLY A 48 -6.27 10.90 -5.02
CA GLY A 48 -4.81 10.76 -5.09
C GLY A 48 -4.02 11.93 -4.51
N ASP A 49 -4.68 12.91 -3.89
CA ASP A 49 -3.98 14.02 -3.22
C ASP A 49 -3.20 13.50 -2.00
N ARG A 50 -1.87 13.68 -2.05
CA ARG A 50 -0.93 13.22 -1.03
C ARG A 50 -0.83 14.18 0.14
N SER A 51 -1.17 15.46 -0.06
CA SER A 51 -1.09 16.49 0.99
C SER A 51 -2.03 16.16 2.16
N MET A 52 -3.21 15.62 1.85
CA MET A 52 -4.24 15.21 2.81
C MET A 52 -3.93 13.92 3.56
N CYS A 53 -2.92 13.15 3.13
CA CYS A 53 -2.64 11.80 3.63
C CYS A 53 -1.31 11.68 4.38
N GLY A 54 -0.68 12.81 4.75
CA GLY A 54 0.63 12.88 5.40
C GLY A 54 0.77 11.94 6.60
N ASP A 55 -0.19 11.98 7.52
CA ASP A 55 -0.17 11.20 8.75
C ASP A 55 -0.19 9.68 8.49
N TYR A 56 -0.94 9.24 7.47
CA TYR A 56 -0.97 7.83 7.09
C TYR A 56 0.36 7.35 6.50
N PHE A 57 1.05 8.21 5.75
CA PHE A 57 2.39 7.90 5.25
C PHE A 57 3.42 7.88 6.38
N GLN A 58 3.29 8.79 7.34
CA GLN A 58 4.17 8.84 8.49
C GLN A 58 4.04 7.57 9.33
N ALA A 59 2.82 7.17 9.66
CA ALA A 59 2.56 5.92 10.40
C ALA A 59 3.13 4.68 9.69
N TYR A 60 3.08 4.63 8.36
CA TYR A 60 3.71 3.53 7.59
C TYR A 60 5.24 3.54 7.66
N ARG A 61 5.87 4.73 7.61
CA ARG A 61 7.32 4.87 7.77
C ARG A 61 7.78 4.48 9.17
N ASP A 62 7.05 4.92 10.19
CA ASP A 62 7.34 4.62 11.58
C ASP A 62 7.25 3.12 11.85
N CYS A 63 6.20 2.46 11.34
CA CYS A 63 6.09 1.01 11.41
C CYS A 63 7.30 0.30 10.77
N LYS A 64 7.71 0.72 9.57
CA LYS A 64 8.87 0.12 8.91
C LYS A 64 10.16 0.34 9.68
N LYS A 65 10.35 1.54 10.22
CA LYS A 65 11.51 1.87 11.05
C LYS A 65 11.57 0.96 12.27
N ALA A 66 10.47 0.86 13.02
CA ALA A 66 10.36 -0.01 14.19
C ALA A 66 10.61 -1.49 13.84
N PHE A 67 10.10 -1.96 12.69
CA PHE A 67 10.34 -3.33 12.22
C PHE A 67 11.84 -3.61 11.98
N PHE A 68 12.54 -2.72 11.28
CA PHE A 68 13.97 -2.90 11.02
C PHE A 68 14.81 -2.73 12.28
N GLU A 69 14.44 -1.81 13.17
CA GLU A 69 15.10 -1.65 14.48
C GLU A 69 14.98 -2.91 15.33
N ARG A 70 13.75 -3.45 15.47
CA ARG A 70 13.51 -4.73 16.15
C ARG A 70 14.36 -5.86 15.56
N ARG A 71 14.39 -5.99 14.23
CA ARG A 71 15.20 -7.04 13.57
C ARG A 71 16.70 -6.81 13.73
N LYS A 72 17.16 -5.56 13.85
CA LYS A 72 18.56 -5.24 14.17
C LYS A 72 18.88 -5.64 15.61
N GLU A 73 17.99 -5.37 16.55
CA GLU A 73 18.14 -5.77 17.95
C GLU A 73 18.10 -7.29 18.14
N GLU A 74 17.16 -7.97 17.49
CA GLU A 74 17.08 -9.45 17.48
C GLU A 74 18.39 -10.04 16.95
N ARG A 75 18.94 -9.50 15.85
CA ARG A 75 20.26 -9.91 15.35
C ARG A 75 21.40 -9.62 16.33
N LYS A 76 21.39 -8.49 17.04
CA LYS A 76 22.40 -8.19 18.08
C LYS A 76 22.31 -9.17 19.25
N LYS A 77 21.10 -9.52 19.69
CA LYS A 77 20.87 -10.49 20.77
C LYS A 77 21.27 -11.91 20.33
N GLN A 78 20.97 -12.29 19.09
CA GLN A 78 21.32 -13.60 18.53
C GLN A 78 22.81 -13.73 18.19
N GLY A 79 23.44 -12.64 17.73
CA GLY A 79 24.87 -12.56 17.43
C GLY A 79 25.74 -12.14 18.62
N ALA A 80 25.23 -12.24 19.86
CA ALA A 80 25.99 -11.99 21.08
C ALA A 80 26.67 -13.26 21.63
N TRP A 81 26.73 -14.33 20.83
CA TRP A 81 27.33 -15.61 21.20
C TRP A 81 28.17 -16.18 20.04
N TRP A 82 29.22 -15.44 19.67
CA TRP A 82 30.54 -15.92 19.24
C TRP A 82 31.54 -14.77 19.28
#